data_AF-A0A1Q6V056-F1
#
_entry.id   AF-A0A1Q6V056-F1
#
_cell.length_a   1.000
_cell.length_b   1.000
_cell.length_c   1.000
_cell.angle_alpha   90.00
_cell.angle_beta   90.00
_cell.angle_gamma   90.00
#
_symmetry.space_group_name_H-M   'P 1'
#
loop_
_entity.id
_entity.type
_entity.pdbx_description
1 polymer ?
#
loop_
_entity_poly.entity_id
_entity_poly.type
_entity_poly.pdbx_seq_one_letter_code
_entity_poly.pdbx_strand_id
1 'polypeptide(L)'
;MIDNAKYYLGGYNGFVSGQGHTQTPMQMYSYERKIKNTISNEFYYGTNPNSWVGKLALMYVSDYGYASSNCENKMLYSSKSLSNDLRACNDTNWLYSGNYQYILPQLSSSSYCGFIVLSSGDLSDNFCYDAQSAHFDTRPVLYLKSNVLITDGDGTSANPYTLGL
;
A
#
# COMPACT_ATOMS: atom_id res chain seq x y z
N MET A 1 -10.76 -5.37 6.29
CA MET A 1 -10.28 -6.74 6.58
C MET A 1 -8.78 -6.70 6.85
N ILE A 2 -8.33 -7.24 7.98
CA ILE A 2 -6.92 -7.53 8.26
C ILE A 2 -6.80 -9.05 8.19
N ASP A 3 -5.92 -9.58 7.35
CA ASP A 3 -5.77 -11.03 7.19
C ASP A 3 -4.30 -11.47 7.20
N ASN A 4 -4.07 -12.72 7.61
CA ASN A 4 -2.74 -13.33 7.58
C ASN A 4 -2.36 -13.60 6.12
N ALA A 5 -1.32 -12.94 5.66
CA ALA A 5 -0.74 -13.10 4.35
C ALA A 5 0.67 -13.67 4.45
N LYS A 6 0.98 -14.58 3.52
CA LYS A 6 2.36 -14.93 3.19
C LYS A 6 2.68 -14.32 1.84
N TYR A 7 3.56 -13.32 1.83
CA TYR A 7 4.02 -12.68 0.62
C TYR A 7 5.40 -13.20 0.26
N TYR A 8 5.57 -13.73 -0.95
CA TYR A 8 6.86 -14.21 -1.42
C TYR A 8 7.58 -13.05 -2.11
N LEU A 9 8.78 -12.73 -1.63
CA LEU A 9 9.60 -11.62 -2.14
C LEU A 9 10.52 -12.12 -3.26
N GLY A 10 9.94 -12.87 -4.20
CA GLY A 10 10.66 -13.46 -5.32
C GLY A 10 10.90 -12.45 -6.44
N GLY A 11 11.96 -12.69 -7.22
CA GLY A 11 12.26 -11.95 -8.43
C GLY A 11 13.13 -12.81 -9.34
N TYR A 12 13.01 -12.63 -10.66
CA TYR A 12 13.78 -13.36 -11.65
C TYR A 12 14.46 -12.38 -12.62
N ASN A 13 15.79 -12.37 -12.61
CA ASN A 13 16.59 -11.60 -13.57
C ASN A 13 16.96 -12.48 -14.77
N GLY A 14 16.13 -12.46 -15.81
CA GLY A 14 16.35 -13.17 -17.08
C GLY A 14 16.82 -12.25 -18.20
N PHE A 15 17.69 -11.29 -17.88
CA PHE A 15 18.30 -10.43 -18.89
C PHE A 15 19.36 -11.20 -19.66
N VAL A 16 19.27 -11.18 -21.00
CA VAL A 16 20.24 -11.79 -21.89
C VAL A 16 20.85 -10.71 -22.77
N SER A 17 22.17 -10.65 -22.83
CA SER A 17 22.89 -9.66 -23.63
C SER A 17 22.47 -9.72 -25.10
N GLY A 18 22.12 -8.55 -25.67
CA GLY A 18 21.63 -8.45 -27.05
C GLY A 18 20.17 -8.89 -27.27
N GLN A 19 19.49 -9.43 -26.27
CA GLN A 19 18.09 -9.87 -26.35
C GLN A 19 17.17 -9.15 -25.34
N GLY A 20 17.74 -8.51 -24.32
CA GLY A 20 16.98 -7.80 -23.30
C GLY A 20 16.37 -8.74 -22.26
N HIS A 21 15.23 -8.33 -21.69
CA HIS A 21 14.47 -9.15 -20.76
C HIS A 21 13.76 -10.28 -21.49
N THR A 22 14.11 -11.53 -21.15
CA THR A 22 13.58 -12.74 -21.81
C THR A 22 12.58 -13.51 -20.94
N GLN A 23 12.24 -12.98 -19.76
CA GLN A 23 11.36 -13.66 -18.81
C GLN A 23 9.93 -13.85 -19.36
N THR A 24 9.42 -15.07 -19.25
CA THR A 24 8.01 -15.40 -19.49
C THR A 24 7.19 -15.28 -18.20
N PRO A 25 5.87 -15.05 -18.28
CA PRO A 25 4.99 -15.09 -17.11
C PRO A 25 5.08 -16.41 -16.33
N MET A 26 5.28 -17.54 -17.03
CA MET A 26 5.45 -18.86 -16.40
C MET A 26 6.73 -18.94 -15.55
N GLN A 27 7.84 -18.37 -16.05
CA GLN A 27 9.07 -18.27 -15.29
C GLN A 27 8.86 -17.38 -14.07
N MET A 28 8.32 -16.16 -14.25
CA MET A 28 8.04 -15.25 -13.13
C MET A 28 7.18 -15.92 -12.05
N TYR A 29 6.06 -16.55 -12.43
CA TYR A 29 5.19 -17.28 -11.50
C TYR A 29 5.94 -18.36 -10.71
N SER A 30 6.79 -19.15 -11.39
CA SER A 30 7.58 -20.21 -10.75
C SER A 30 8.60 -19.65 -9.75
N TYR A 31 9.18 -18.48 -10.03
CA TYR A 31 10.13 -17.80 -9.15
C TYR A 31 9.46 -17.08 -7.97
N GLU A 32 8.37 -16.37 -8.21
CA GLU A 32 7.58 -15.71 -7.17
C GLU A 32 6.98 -16.72 -6.20
N ARG A 33 6.47 -17.86 -6.68
CA ARG A 33 5.78 -18.86 -5.85
C ARG A 33 6.69 -19.99 -5.36
N LYS A 34 7.96 -20.01 -5.78
CA LYS A 34 8.95 -21.07 -5.47
C LYS A 34 8.48 -22.48 -5.83
N ILE A 35 7.77 -22.61 -6.95
CA ILE A 35 7.34 -23.92 -7.47
C ILE A 35 8.47 -24.58 -8.27
N LYS A 36 9.54 -23.82 -8.59
CA LYS A 36 10.76 -24.35 -9.20
C LYS A 36 11.58 -25.14 -8.18
N ASN A 37 11.69 -26.45 -8.36
CA ASN A 37 12.65 -27.30 -7.65
C ASN A 37 14.07 -26.90 -8.06
N THR A 38 14.71 -26.01 -7.30
CA THR A 38 16.10 -25.59 -7.54
C THR A 38 16.96 -25.81 -6.32
N ILE A 39 18.19 -26.21 -6.61
CA ILE A 39 19.22 -26.56 -5.64
C ILE A 39 19.95 -25.25 -5.31
N SER A 40 19.43 -24.50 -4.34
CA SER A 40 19.98 -23.27 -3.74
C SER A 40 20.02 -21.97 -4.58
N ASN A 41 19.65 -20.87 -3.90
CA ASN A 41 20.01 -19.47 -4.14
C ASN A 41 19.60 -18.76 -5.46
N GLU A 42 18.58 -19.23 -6.20
CA GLU A 42 18.06 -18.46 -7.36
C GLU A 42 16.92 -17.47 -7.04
N PHE A 43 16.47 -17.41 -5.78
CA PHE A 43 15.45 -16.46 -5.33
C PHE A 43 16.12 -15.36 -4.50
N TYR A 44 15.77 -14.09 -4.72
CA TYR A 44 16.31 -12.87 -4.07
C TYR A 44 17.56 -13.09 -3.19
N TYR A 45 18.70 -12.72 -3.76
CA TYR A 45 20.05 -13.00 -3.25
C TYR A 45 20.47 -12.00 -2.16
N GLY A 46 19.90 -12.10 -0.96
CA GLY A 46 20.24 -11.26 0.18
C GLY A 46 20.12 -11.99 1.52
N THR A 47 20.47 -11.31 2.61
CA THR A 47 20.31 -11.84 3.99
C THR A 47 18.86 -11.86 4.47
N ASN A 48 17.95 -11.19 3.75
CA ASN A 48 16.55 -11.09 4.12
C ASN A 48 15.76 -12.37 3.77
N PRO A 49 14.76 -12.76 4.59
CA PRO A 49 13.87 -13.86 4.27
C PRO A 49 13.20 -13.65 2.91
N ASN A 50 13.24 -14.67 2.06
CA ASN A 50 12.60 -14.68 0.73
C ASN A 50 11.07 -14.84 0.77
N SER A 51 10.46 -14.63 1.94
CA SER A 51 9.03 -14.49 2.13
C SER A 51 8.77 -13.82 3.48
N TRP A 52 7.76 -12.97 3.53
CA TRP A 52 7.27 -12.37 4.74
C TRP A 52 5.92 -12.99 5.12
N VAL A 53 5.72 -13.26 6.41
CA VAL A 53 4.45 -13.71 6.97
C VAL A 53 3.99 -12.67 7.97
N GLY A 54 2.79 -12.15 7.77
CA GLY A 54 2.17 -11.24 8.73
C GLY A 54 0.80 -10.81 8.26
N LYS A 55 0.35 -9.64 8.73
CA LYS A 55 -1.01 -9.17 8.44
C LYS A 55 -1.01 -8.01 7.46
N LEU A 56 -1.75 -8.15 6.37
CA LEU A 56 -1.99 -7.09 5.38
C LEU A 56 -3.41 -6.56 5.50
N ALA A 57 -3.56 -5.27 5.27
CA ALA A 57 -4.85 -4.58 5.22
C ALA A 57 -4.82 -3.42 4.21
N LEU A 58 -5.98 -2.79 4.00
CA LEU A 58 -6.05 -1.46 3.39
C LEU A 58 -5.76 -0.39 4.45
N MET A 59 -5.32 0.79 4.02
CA MET A 59 -5.12 1.95 4.89
C MET A 59 -6.38 2.28 5.69
N TYR A 60 -6.21 2.73 6.93
CA TYR A 60 -7.28 3.36 7.70
C TYR A 60 -7.51 4.79 7.24
N VAL A 61 -8.73 5.29 7.48
CA VAL A 61 -9.07 6.72 7.34
C VAL A 61 -8.07 7.62 8.09
N SER A 62 -7.67 7.21 9.30
CA SER A 62 -6.70 7.94 10.10
C SER A 62 -5.32 7.99 9.45
N ASP A 63 -4.90 6.93 8.76
CA ASP A 63 -3.60 6.90 8.08
C ASP A 63 -3.55 7.98 6.99
N TYR A 64 -4.66 8.17 6.25
CA TYR A 64 -4.79 9.25 5.26
C TYR A 64 -4.81 10.65 5.90
N GLY A 65 -5.45 10.81 7.06
CA GLY A 65 -5.45 12.07 7.81
C GLY A 65 -4.07 12.47 8.33
N TYR A 66 -3.37 11.52 8.96
CA TYR A 66 -2.01 11.74 9.51
C TYR A 66 -0.92 11.82 8.44
N ALA A 67 -1.19 11.43 7.20
CA ALA A 67 -0.24 11.58 6.10
C ALA A 67 -0.06 13.02 5.63
N SER A 68 -0.86 13.96 6.13
CA SER A 68 -0.76 15.38 5.82
C SER A 68 0.05 16.14 6.87
N SER A 69 0.97 16.99 6.44
CA SER A 69 1.77 17.81 7.36
C SER A 69 0.93 18.96 7.94
N ASN A 70 0.82 19.07 9.27
CA ASN A 70 0.13 20.15 9.99
C ASN A 70 -1.39 20.24 9.73
N CYS A 71 -2.02 19.14 9.29
CA CYS A 71 -3.45 19.10 9.00
C CYS A 71 -4.21 18.01 9.78
N GLU A 72 -3.56 17.42 10.78
CA GLU A 72 -4.07 16.31 11.62
C GLU A 72 -5.35 16.70 12.39
N ASN A 73 -5.54 18.00 12.64
CA ASN A 73 -6.72 18.54 13.33
C ASN A 73 -7.84 19.01 12.37
N LYS A 74 -7.66 18.91 11.05
CA LYS A 74 -8.69 19.28 10.08
C LYS A 74 -9.76 18.20 9.98
N MET A 75 -10.97 18.61 9.62
CA MET A 75 -12.04 17.67 9.31
C MET A 75 -11.70 16.94 8.02
N LEU A 76 -11.95 15.63 7.98
CA LEU A 76 -11.81 14.82 6.77
C LEU A 76 -12.60 15.38 5.57
N TYR A 77 -13.72 16.05 5.87
CA TYR A 77 -14.50 16.85 4.94
C TYR A 77 -15.21 17.98 5.70
N SER A 78 -15.21 19.18 5.15
CA SER A 78 -15.92 20.36 5.65
C SER A 78 -16.57 21.10 4.49
N SER A 79 -17.91 21.06 4.42
CA SER A 79 -18.68 21.84 3.44
C SER A 79 -18.75 23.33 3.75
N LYS A 80 -18.29 23.75 4.94
CA LYS A 80 -18.45 25.12 5.46
C LYS A 80 -17.19 25.98 5.34
N SER A 81 -16.01 25.37 5.43
CA SER A 81 -14.74 26.08 5.31
C SER A 81 -13.65 25.16 4.80
N LEU A 82 -12.96 25.59 3.75
CA LEU A 82 -11.75 24.96 3.23
C LEU A 82 -10.59 25.04 4.23
N SER A 83 -10.54 26.06 5.09
CA SER A 83 -9.47 26.17 6.09
C SER A 83 -9.51 25.04 7.12
N ASN A 84 -10.69 24.44 7.33
CA ASN A 84 -10.90 23.33 8.26
C ASN A 84 -11.08 21.99 7.52
N ASP A 85 -10.86 21.95 6.21
CA ASP A 85 -11.01 20.77 5.35
C ASP A 85 -9.65 20.14 5.05
N LEU A 86 -9.51 18.84 5.22
CA LEU A 86 -8.28 18.10 4.96
C LEU A 86 -7.80 18.22 3.50
N ARG A 87 -8.73 18.39 2.54
CA ARG A 87 -8.39 18.52 1.10
C ARG A 87 -7.55 19.75 0.79
N ALA A 88 -7.60 20.77 1.66
CA ALA A 88 -6.73 21.93 1.52
C ALA A 88 -5.24 21.57 1.71
N CYS A 89 -4.93 20.35 2.14
CA CYS A 89 -3.58 19.84 2.40
C CYS A 89 -3.15 18.75 1.42
N ASN A 90 -3.82 18.62 0.27
CA ASN A 90 -3.47 17.64 -0.76
C ASN A 90 -2.02 17.78 -1.26
N ASP A 91 -1.46 18.99 -1.24
CA ASP A 91 -0.08 19.29 -1.61
C ASP A 91 0.97 18.81 -0.60
N THR A 92 0.54 18.57 0.64
CA THR A 92 1.39 18.13 1.76
C THR A 92 1.01 16.74 2.28
N ASN A 93 0.03 16.09 1.66
CA ASN A 93 -0.39 14.73 1.98
C ASN A 93 0.33 13.74 1.08
N TRP A 94 1.28 12.97 1.63
CA TRP A 94 2.09 12.04 0.83
C TRP A 94 1.34 10.78 0.38
N LEU A 95 0.14 10.54 0.91
CA LEU A 95 -0.77 9.50 0.43
C LEU A 95 -1.72 10.01 -0.67
N TYR A 96 -1.84 11.33 -0.88
CA TYR A 96 -2.66 11.88 -1.96
C TYR A 96 -2.02 11.61 -3.32
N SER A 97 -2.78 11.00 -4.24
CA SER A 97 -2.34 10.68 -5.61
C SER A 97 -3.15 11.38 -6.71
N GLY A 98 -4.21 12.13 -6.35
CA GLY A 98 -5.16 12.67 -7.32
C GLY A 98 -6.09 11.63 -7.96
N ASN A 99 -6.04 10.37 -7.53
CA ASN A 99 -6.91 9.29 -7.98
C ASN A 99 -7.83 8.81 -6.85
N TYR A 100 -8.80 7.97 -7.22
CA TYR A 100 -9.61 7.27 -6.23
C TYR A 100 -8.74 6.27 -5.46
N GLN A 101 -8.92 6.13 -4.14
CA GLN A 101 -8.14 5.17 -3.34
C GLN A 101 -9.04 4.36 -2.42
N TYR A 102 -8.79 3.06 -2.32
CA TYR A 102 -9.50 2.20 -1.38
C TYR A 102 -8.92 2.33 0.03
N ILE A 103 -9.81 2.51 1.01
CA ILE A 103 -9.46 2.48 2.42
C ILE A 103 -10.40 1.56 3.19
N LEU A 104 -9.98 1.12 4.38
CA LEU A 104 -10.68 0.14 5.18
C LEU A 104 -12.07 0.67 5.62
N PRO A 105 -13.20 0.02 5.27
CA PRO A 105 -14.51 0.42 5.77
C PRO A 105 -14.68 0.04 7.26
N GLN A 106 -15.45 0.85 7.99
CA GLN A 106 -15.98 0.49 9.32
C GLN A 106 -17.47 0.09 9.29
N LEU A 107 -18.16 0.20 8.16
CA LEU A 107 -19.59 -0.14 8.03
C LEU A 107 -19.77 -1.57 7.51
N SER A 108 -19.93 -2.54 8.42
CA SER A 108 -20.13 -3.95 8.08
C SER A 108 -21.55 -4.30 7.59
N SER A 109 -22.49 -3.35 7.64
CA SER A 109 -23.93 -3.59 7.44
C SER A 109 -24.52 -2.98 6.17
N SER A 110 -23.70 -2.38 5.30
CA SER A 110 -24.16 -1.63 4.13
C SER A 110 -23.58 -2.24 2.85
N SER A 111 -24.36 -2.30 1.77
CA SER A 111 -23.90 -2.72 0.43
C SER A 111 -22.90 -1.75 -0.23
N TYR A 112 -22.42 -0.75 0.53
CA TYR A 112 -21.42 0.23 0.16
C TYR A 112 -20.04 -0.33 0.57
N CYS A 113 -19.27 -0.79 -0.41
CA CYS A 113 -18.19 -1.75 -0.18
C CYS A 113 -16.84 -1.17 0.32
N GLY A 114 -16.75 0.11 0.64
CA GLY A 114 -15.50 0.72 1.12
C GLY A 114 -15.67 2.20 1.37
N PHE A 115 -14.92 2.75 2.34
CA PHE A 115 -14.63 4.18 2.28
C PHE A 115 -13.62 4.39 1.14
N ILE A 116 -13.78 5.49 0.40
CA ILE A 116 -12.93 5.83 -0.73
C ILE A 116 -12.44 7.26 -0.53
N VAL A 117 -11.15 7.49 -0.81
CA VAL A 117 -10.63 8.84 -1.08
C VAL A 117 -10.96 9.15 -2.52
N LEU A 118 -11.78 10.17 -2.79
CA LEU A 118 -12.07 10.62 -4.16
C LEU A 118 -10.84 11.28 -4.77
N SER A 119 -10.81 11.45 -6.10
CA SER A 119 -9.72 12.19 -6.76
C SER A 119 -9.57 13.64 -6.27
N SER A 120 -10.65 14.24 -5.76
CA SER A 120 -10.67 15.53 -5.07
C SER A 120 -10.03 15.52 -3.68
N GLY A 121 -9.78 14.33 -3.11
CA GLY A 121 -9.14 14.12 -1.82
C GLY A 121 -10.10 13.98 -0.64
N ASP A 122 -11.42 14.12 -0.84
CA ASP A 122 -12.42 13.89 0.22
C ASP A 122 -12.76 12.41 0.40
N LEU A 123 -13.29 12.09 1.58
CA LEU A 123 -13.76 10.76 1.91
C LEU A 123 -15.26 10.61 1.67
N SER A 124 -15.62 9.51 1.02
CA SER A 124 -17.01 9.14 0.75
C SER A 124 -17.24 7.64 0.92
N ASP A 125 -18.46 7.27 1.32
CA ASP A 125 -19.03 5.94 1.19
C ASP A 125 -19.73 5.84 -0.18
N ASN A 126 -18.97 5.58 -1.24
CA ASN A 126 -19.55 5.46 -2.57
C ASN A 126 -20.01 4.03 -2.87
N PHE A 127 -21.07 3.88 -3.66
CA PHE A 127 -21.36 2.58 -4.24
C PHE A 127 -20.20 2.18 -5.14
N CYS A 128 -19.70 0.96 -4.98
CA CYS A 128 -18.83 0.34 -5.98
C CYS A 128 -19.66 -0.06 -7.22
N TYR A 129 -20.41 0.87 -7.81
CA TYR A 129 -20.97 0.69 -9.14
C TYR A 129 -19.86 0.95 -10.15
N ASP A 130 -19.43 -0.15 -10.76
CA ASP A 130 -18.65 -0.18 -11.99
C ASP A 130 -17.20 0.33 -11.89
N ALA A 131 -16.32 -0.58 -11.44
CA ALA A 131 -14.87 -0.49 -11.59
C ALA A 131 -14.39 -0.38 -13.06
N GLN A 132 -15.29 -0.22 -14.05
CA GLN A 132 -14.96 -0.09 -15.46
C GLN A 132 -14.55 1.32 -15.90
N SER A 133 -14.83 2.37 -15.13
CA SER A 133 -14.50 3.76 -15.53
C SER A 133 -13.64 4.56 -14.54
N ALA A 134 -13.47 4.07 -13.31
CA ALA A 134 -12.56 4.68 -12.33
C ALA A 134 -11.44 3.70 -11.95
N HIS A 135 -10.19 4.13 -12.13
CA HIS A 135 -9.03 3.42 -11.60
C HIS A 135 -8.86 3.77 -10.12
N PHE A 136 -8.77 2.75 -9.26
CA PHE A 136 -8.56 2.91 -7.83
C PHE A 136 -7.16 2.48 -7.43
N ASP A 137 -6.42 3.37 -6.78
CA ASP A 137 -5.13 3.03 -6.19
C ASP A 137 -5.37 2.17 -4.93
N THR A 138 -4.56 1.12 -4.80
CA THR A 138 -4.57 0.24 -3.64
C THR A 138 -3.22 0.33 -2.94
N ARG A 139 -3.23 0.74 -1.68
CA ARG A 139 -2.02 0.84 -0.84
C ARG A 139 -2.13 -0.15 0.31
N PRO A 140 -1.43 -1.30 0.24
CA PRO A 140 -1.42 -2.24 1.34
C PRO A 140 -0.68 -1.64 2.54
N VAL A 141 -1.20 -1.83 3.75
CA VAL A 141 -0.54 -1.46 5.00
C VAL A 141 -0.12 -2.70 5.78
N LEU A 142 1.01 -2.56 6.47
CA LEU A 142 1.55 -3.57 7.38
C LEU A 142 1.03 -3.30 8.79
N TYR A 143 0.42 -4.30 9.42
CA TYR A 143 0.14 -4.20 10.85
C TYR A 143 1.42 -4.45 11.66
N LEU A 144 1.92 -3.42 12.32
CA LEU A 144 3.01 -3.51 13.28
C LEU A 144 2.47 -3.69 14.70
N LYS A 145 3.17 -4.50 15.51
CA LYS A 145 2.86 -4.58 16.95
C LYS A 145 3.20 -3.24 17.61
N SER A 146 2.51 -2.90 18.70
CA SER A 146 2.72 -1.63 19.41
C SER A 146 4.12 -1.45 19.98
N ASN A 147 4.88 -2.53 20.16
CA ASN A 147 6.27 -2.49 20.60
C ASN A 147 7.28 -2.44 19.44
N VAL A 148 6.82 -2.37 18.18
CA VAL A 148 7.71 -2.14 17.05
C VAL A 148 7.92 -0.64 16.90
N LEU A 149 9.19 -0.22 16.92
CA LEU A 149 9.60 1.18 16.81
C LEU A 149 10.41 1.40 15.54
N ILE A 150 10.37 2.61 15.00
CA ILE A 150 11.38 3.07 14.03
C ILE A 150 12.66 3.29 14.83
N THR A 151 13.66 2.47 14.59
CA THR A 151 14.95 2.53 15.29
C THR A 151 16.01 3.30 14.51
N ASP A 152 15.82 3.44 13.20
CA ASP A 152 16.71 4.17 12.30
C ASP A 152 16.00 4.51 10.97
N GLY A 153 16.62 5.33 10.14
CA GLY A 153 16.14 5.73 8.82
C GLY A 153 15.14 6.88 8.83
N ASP A 154 15.02 7.57 7.68
CA ASP A 154 14.12 8.72 7.48
C ASP A 154 12.99 8.43 6.48
N GLY A 155 12.94 7.20 5.96
CA GLY A 155 11.89 6.76 5.03
C GLY A 155 12.15 7.13 3.57
N THR A 156 13.30 7.72 3.23
CA THR A 156 13.70 7.96 1.84
C THR A 156 14.17 6.68 1.16
N SER A 157 14.22 6.68 -0.19
CA SER A 157 14.73 5.53 -0.95
C SER A 157 16.20 5.21 -0.66
N ALA A 158 17.00 6.20 -0.26
CA ALA A 158 18.40 6.03 0.14
C ALA A 158 18.56 5.65 1.62
N ASN A 159 17.57 5.99 2.46
CA ASN A 159 17.60 5.78 3.91
C ASN A 159 16.24 5.28 4.45
N PRO A 160 15.83 4.05 4.08
CA PRO A 160 14.53 3.51 4.45
C PRO A 160 14.41 3.29 5.96
N TYR A 161 13.18 3.36 6.48
CA TYR A 161 12.91 3.09 7.89
C TYR A 161 13.35 1.68 8.28
N THR A 162 14.09 1.60 9.38
CA THR A 162 14.46 0.36 10.05
C THR A 162 13.58 0.17 11.28
N LEU A 163 12.99 -1.02 11.40
CA LEU A 163 12.06 -1.37 12.46
C LEU A 163 12.72 -2.32 13.48
N GLY A 164 12.56 -2.02 14.77
CA GLY A 164 13.07 -2.83 15.88
C GLY A 164 12.04 -3.03 16.99
N LEU A 165 12.36 -3.87 17.98
CA LEU A 165 11.53 -4.16 19.17
C LEU A 165 12.02 -3.40 20.40
#